data_AF-A0A956Z8P5-F1
#
_entry.id   AF-A0A956Z8P5-F1
#
_cell.length_a   1.000
_cell.length_b   1.000
_cell.length_c   1.000
_cell.angle_alpha   90.00
_cell.angle_beta   90.00
_cell.angle_gamma   90.00
#
_symmetry.space_group_name_H-M   'P 1'
#
loop_
_entity.id
_entity.type
_entity.pdbx_description
1 polymer ?
#
loop_
_entity_poly.entity_id
_entity_poly.type
_entity_poly.pdbx_seq_one_letter_code
_entity_poly.pdbx_strand_id
1 'polypeptide(L)'
;GVIVIDEQHRFGVRQRLNLKNKAERPEMLSMTATPIPRTLALSLHGDMDVSVIDELPPGRTPIVTSVLRGKKGRRQVEQLVRAQIASGRQVYYVFPLIEDSESLSAKAATQEFELLDKEIFPEFRVGLLHGKLGNDEKDAVMQQFKSGQLQILVSTTVVEVGVDVPNATVMIIENAERFGLSQLHQLRGRVGRGGHQSYCVLLSDSATQETLDRLSIMERSTNGFEIAEQDLAIRGPGDFLGTRQSGLPEFLLADLVTDYDILAEARQAAQAIVADEDWRQTYPELSGLMTHSAFQTPLDFMTAG
;
A
#
# COMPACT_ATOMS: atom_id res chain seq x y z
N GLY A 1 -17.75 4.25 23.62
CA GLY A 1 -17.14 2.94 23.29
C GLY A 1 -16.24 3.14 22.09
N VAL A 2 -15.11 2.45 22.02
CA VAL A 2 -14.09 2.63 20.98
C VAL A 2 -14.16 1.52 19.94
N ILE A 3 -13.99 1.86 18.67
CA ILE A 3 -13.83 0.93 17.55
C ILE A 3 -12.47 1.20 16.92
N VAL A 4 -11.59 0.19 16.93
CA VAL A 4 -10.29 0.25 16.25
C VAL A 4 -10.34 -0.65 15.02
N ILE A 5 -10.03 -0.08 13.85
CA ILE A 5 -9.92 -0.81 12.59
C ILE A 5 -8.47 -0.71 12.11
N ASP A 6 -7.81 -1.84 11.95
CA ASP A 6 -6.48 -1.93 11.35
C ASP A 6 -6.59 -2.35 9.88
N GLU A 7 -5.74 -1.81 9.01
CA GLU A 7 -5.75 -1.98 7.56
C GLU A 7 -7.13 -1.75 6.91
N GLN A 8 -7.72 -0.56 7.13
CA GLN A 8 -9.07 -0.18 6.69
C GLN A 8 -9.43 -0.62 5.26
N HIS A 9 -8.49 -0.54 4.32
CA HIS A 9 -8.70 -0.86 2.91
C HIS A 9 -9.17 -2.31 2.67
N ARG A 10 -8.96 -3.22 3.63
CA ARG A 10 -9.46 -4.61 3.57
C ARG A 10 -10.94 -4.75 3.92
N PHE A 11 -11.55 -3.73 4.54
CA PHE A 11 -12.93 -3.77 5.00
C PHE A 11 -13.88 -3.03 4.05
N GLY A 12 -14.88 -3.76 3.58
CA GLY A 12 -15.95 -3.18 2.76
C GLY A 12 -16.75 -2.13 3.54
N VAL A 13 -17.32 -1.14 2.84
CA VAL A 13 -18.13 -0.05 3.42
C VAL A 13 -19.24 -0.58 4.33
N ARG A 14 -19.93 -1.67 3.93
CA ARG A 14 -21.01 -2.28 4.72
C ARG A 14 -20.53 -2.89 6.04
N GLN A 15 -19.33 -3.45 6.07
CA GLN A 15 -18.75 -3.99 7.31
C GLN A 15 -18.43 -2.86 8.30
N ARG A 16 -17.92 -1.73 7.80
CA ARG A 16 -17.63 -0.53 8.59
C ARG A 16 -18.91 0.12 9.14
N LEU A 17 -19.95 0.25 8.31
CA LEU A 17 -21.27 0.74 8.74
C LEU A 17 -21.91 -0.17 9.79
N ASN A 18 -21.81 -1.48 9.63
CA ASN A 18 -22.31 -2.43 10.63
C ASN A 18 -21.58 -2.31 11.97
N LEU A 19 -20.28 -1.98 11.98
CA LEU A 19 -19.54 -1.71 13.22
C LEU A 19 -19.99 -0.39 13.85
N LYS A 20 -20.14 0.67 13.04
CA LYS A 20 -20.61 1.98 13.51
C LYS A 20 -22.00 1.89 14.14
N ASN A 21 -22.92 1.13 13.53
CA ASN A 21 -24.29 0.97 14.00
C ASN A 21 -24.45 0.13 15.28
N LYS A 22 -23.37 -0.46 15.81
CA LYS A 22 -23.40 -1.17 17.11
C LYS A 22 -23.49 -0.21 18.30
N ALA A 23 -23.25 1.09 18.10
CA ALA A 23 -23.34 2.10 19.13
C ALA A 23 -23.88 3.41 18.54
N GLU A 24 -24.54 4.23 19.38
CA GLU A 24 -25.17 5.47 18.92
C GLU A 24 -24.13 6.52 18.48
N ARG A 25 -22.94 6.54 19.12
CA ARG A 25 -21.78 7.40 18.80
C ARG A 25 -20.45 6.75 19.24
N PRO A 26 -19.94 5.73 18.53
CA PRO A 26 -18.64 5.17 18.86
C PRO A 26 -17.50 6.12 18.45
N GLU A 27 -16.49 6.23 19.28
CA GLU A 27 -15.20 6.80 18.87
C GLU A 27 -14.52 5.81 17.94
N MET A 28 -14.01 6.28 16.81
CA MET A 28 -13.47 5.42 15.75
C MET A 28 -12.02 5.79 15.46
N LEU A 29 -11.13 4.81 15.58
CA LEU A 29 -9.73 4.92 15.18
C LEU A 29 -9.49 3.98 14.00
N SER A 30 -9.10 4.54 12.87
CA SER A 30 -8.75 3.80 11.67
C SER A 30 -7.25 3.90 11.42
N MET A 31 -6.58 2.76 11.26
CA MET A 31 -5.15 2.65 11.01
C MET A 31 -4.91 1.97 9.66
N THR A 32 -3.84 2.38 9.00
CA THR A 32 -3.45 1.84 7.70
C THR A 32 -1.94 1.93 7.54
N ALA A 33 -1.31 0.85 7.07
CA ALA A 33 0.10 0.88 6.70
C ALA A 33 0.30 1.50 5.31
N THR A 34 -0.74 1.53 4.47
CA THR A 34 -0.72 2.33 3.24
C THR A 34 -0.96 3.78 3.59
N PRO A 35 -0.01 4.66 3.26
CA PRO A 35 -0.22 6.10 3.29
C PRO A 35 -1.42 6.41 2.40
N ILE A 36 -2.47 6.98 2.96
CA ILE A 36 -3.56 7.55 2.16
C ILE A 36 -3.08 8.94 1.73
N PRO A 37 -3.17 9.30 0.44
CA PRO A 37 -2.84 10.65 -0.01
C PRO A 37 -3.60 11.66 0.84
N ARG A 38 -2.94 12.70 1.35
CA ARG A 38 -3.61 13.70 2.20
C ARG A 38 -4.78 14.35 1.48
N THR A 39 -4.63 14.58 0.19
CA THR A 39 -5.68 14.97 -0.77
C THR A 39 -6.93 14.11 -0.69
N LEU A 40 -6.76 12.79 -0.73
CA LEU A 40 -7.83 11.81 -0.72
C LEU A 40 -8.49 11.71 0.67
N ALA A 41 -7.68 11.81 1.73
CA ALA A 41 -8.17 11.83 3.10
C ALA A 41 -9.03 13.08 3.39
N LEU A 42 -8.61 14.27 2.95
CA LEU A 42 -9.42 15.49 3.10
C LEU A 42 -10.77 15.40 2.38
N SER A 43 -10.80 14.76 1.22
CA SER A 43 -11.96 14.78 0.33
C SER A 43 -12.98 13.68 0.64
N LEU A 44 -12.52 12.48 0.97
CA LEU A 44 -13.40 11.34 1.29
C LEU A 44 -13.68 11.19 2.78
N HIS A 45 -12.81 11.76 3.61
CA HIS A 45 -12.79 11.60 5.06
C HIS A 45 -12.64 12.95 5.76
N GLY A 46 -13.15 14.03 5.16
CA GLY A 46 -13.08 15.39 5.72
C GLY A 46 -13.71 15.53 7.12
N ASP A 47 -14.53 14.57 7.52
CA ASP A 47 -15.11 14.40 8.86
C ASP A 47 -14.19 13.67 9.86
N MET A 48 -13.02 13.17 9.44
CA MET A 48 -12.03 12.49 10.27
C MET A 48 -10.78 13.35 10.49
N ASP A 49 -10.31 13.37 11.73
CA ASP A 49 -8.99 13.88 12.06
C ASP A 49 -7.91 12.88 11.65
N VAL A 50 -6.91 13.34 10.90
CA VAL A 50 -5.82 12.50 10.40
C VAL A 50 -4.57 12.79 11.21
N SER A 51 -4.11 11.80 11.96
CA SER A 51 -2.79 11.84 12.60
C SER A 51 -1.79 11.06 11.77
N VAL A 52 -0.60 11.64 11.59
CA VAL A 52 0.48 11.06 10.80
C VAL A 52 1.62 10.65 11.71
N ILE A 53 2.15 9.44 11.50
CA ILE A 53 3.40 8.97 12.11
C ILE A 53 4.40 8.83 10.96
N ASP A 54 5.30 9.80 10.82
CA ASP A 54 6.30 9.90 9.76
C ASP A 54 7.72 9.53 10.23
N GLU A 55 7.93 9.43 11.55
CA GLU A 55 9.20 8.99 12.12
C GLU A 55 9.39 7.48 12.03
N LEU A 56 10.62 7.07 11.66
CA LEU A 56 11.01 5.67 11.70
C LEU A 56 11.34 5.25 13.14
N PRO A 57 10.92 4.05 13.58
CA PRO A 57 11.37 3.50 14.86
C PRO A 57 12.91 3.45 14.94
N PRO A 58 13.49 3.66 16.13
CA PRO A 58 14.94 3.63 16.30
C PRO A 58 15.52 2.27 15.85
N GLY A 59 16.66 2.33 15.16
CA GLY A 59 17.36 1.14 14.64
C GLY A 59 17.03 0.75 13.20
N ARG A 60 16.14 1.50 12.52
CA ARG A 60 15.82 1.25 11.10
C ARG A 60 16.89 1.85 10.19
N THR A 61 17.57 1.01 9.41
CA THR A 61 18.49 1.47 8.35
C THR A 61 17.71 1.79 7.07
N PRO A 62 18.00 2.91 6.37
CA PRO A 62 17.40 3.22 5.08
C PRO A 62 17.58 2.07 4.08
N ILE A 63 16.53 1.75 3.34
CA ILE A 63 16.53 0.65 2.35
C ILE A 63 17.06 1.21 1.03
N VAL A 64 18.17 0.65 0.54
CA VAL A 64 18.70 1.00 -0.78
C VAL A 64 17.77 0.39 -1.83
N THR A 65 17.08 1.23 -2.59
CA THR A 65 16.12 0.81 -3.61
C THR A 65 16.71 1.01 -5.00
N SER A 66 16.53 0.04 -5.89
CA SER A 66 17.01 0.14 -7.28
C SER A 66 16.04 -0.52 -8.26
N VAL A 67 15.84 0.13 -9.40
CA VAL A 67 15.05 -0.37 -10.54
C VAL A 67 16.02 -0.95 -11.56
N LEU A 68 15.95 -2.26 -11.77
CA LEU A 68 16.84 -3.00 -12.65
C LEU A 68 16.07 -3.64 -13.81
N ARG A 69 16.75 -3.83 -14.94
CA ARG A 69 16.13 -4.26 -16.19
C ARG A 69 16.97 -5.28 -16.95
N GLY A 70 16.25 -6.17 -17.64
CA GLY A 70 16.81 -7.13 -18.58
C GLY A 70 17.88 -8.05 -17.98
N LYS A 71 18.64 -8.72 -18.85
CA LYS A 71 19.63 -9.74 -18.45
C LYS A 71 20.73 -9.19 -17.54
N LYS A 72 21.14 -7.94 -17.73
CA LYS A 72 22.16 -7.30 -16.88
C LYS A 72 21.64 -7.08 -15.46
N GLY A 73 20.42 -6.57 -15.34
CA GLY A 73 19.76 -6.38 -14.05
C GLY A 73 19.59 -7.69 -13.29
N ARG A 74 19.11 -8.74 -13.97
CA ARG A 74 18.94 -10.09 -13.37
C ARG A 74 20.27 -10.65 -12.85
N ARG A 75 21.37 -10.52 -13.60
CA ARG A 75 22.71 -10.90 -13.11
C ARG A 75 23.15 -10.11 -11.87
N GLN A 76 22.82 -8.83 -11.77
CA GLN A 76 23.13 -8.03 -10.58
C GLN A 76 22.31 -8.51 -9.37
N VAL A 77 21.05 -8.88 -9.58
CA VAL A 77 20.20 -9.49 -8.55
C VAL A 77 20.78 -10.80 -8.06
N GLU A 78 21.17 -11.69 -8.97
CA GLU A 78 21.79 -12.97 -8.62
C GLU A 78 23.07 -12.79 -7.78
N GLN A 79 23.91 -11.81 -8.14
CA GLN A 79 25.11 -11.48 -7.37
C GLN A 79 24.79 -10.93 -5.98
N LEU A 80 23.80 -10.03 -5.90
CA LEU A 80 23.34 -9.46 -4.63
C LEU A 80 22.79 -10.55 -3.69
N VAL A 81 21.93 -11.44 -4.22
CA VAL A 81 21.36 -12.56 -3.47
C VAL A 81 22.46 -13.45 -2.90
N ARG A 82 23.40 -13.89 -3.75
CA ARG A 82 24.54 -14.72 -3.30
C ARG A 82 25.37 -14.03 -2.22
N ALA A 83 25.70 -12.75 -2.39
CA ALA A 83 26.50 -12.01 -1.42
C ALA A 83 25.78 -11.86 -0.06
N GLN A 84 24.47 -11.61 -0.08
CA GLN A 84 23.67 -11.45 1.14
C GLN A 84 23.48 -12.79 1.86
N ILE A 85 23.19 -13.87 1.14
CA ILE A 85 23.07 -15.20 1.73
C ILE A 85 24.41 -15.71 2.26
N ALA A 86 25.53 -15.45 1.56
CA ALA A 86 26.88 -15.75 2.06
C ALA A 86 27.19 -15.00 3.37
N SER A 87 26.55 -13.85 3.61
CA SER A 87 26.63 -13.08 4.85
C SER A 87 25.63 -13.53 5.92
N GLY A 88 24.97 -14.68 5.72
CA GLY A 88 23.98 -15.26 6.63
C GLY A 88 22.60 -14.61 6.59
N ARG A 89 22.29 -13.83 5.53
CA ARG A 89 21.00 -13.15 5.37
C ARG A 89 20.01 -13.95 4.54
N GLN A 90 18.78 -13.46 4.49
CA GLN A 90 17.67 -14.09 3.77
C GLN A 90 17.02 -13.12 2.79
N VAL A 91 16.33 -13.68 1.80
CA VAL A 91 15.81 -12.97 0.63
C VAL A 91 14.34 -13.28 0.42
N TYR A 92 13.53 -12.25 0.23
CA TYR A 92 12.20 -12.35 -0.34
C TYR A 92 12.26 -12.17 -1.87
N TYR A 93 11.59 -13.05 -2.60
CA TYR A 93 11.49 -13.01 -4.05
C TYR A 93 10.00 -13.04 -4.44
N VAL A 94 9.45 -11.88 -4.81
CA VAL A 94 8.01 -11.67 -4.95
C VAL A 94 7.61 -11.56 -6.42
N PHE A 95 6.56 -12.30 -6.78
CA PHE A 95 5.96 -12.29 -8.11
C PHE A 95 4.54 -11.68 -8.05
N PRO A 96 4.13 -10.94 -9.09
CA PRO A 96 2.78 -10.40 -9.16
C PRO A 96 1.75 -11.51 -9.35
N LEU A 97 0.52 -11.22 -8.93
CA LEU A 97 -0.63 -12.02 -9.35
C LEU A 97 -0.95 -11.75 -10.82
N ILE A 98 -1.37 -12.81 -11.50
CA ILE A 98 -1.97 -12.75 -12.83
C ILE A 98 -3.47 -12.55 -12.63
N GLU A 99 -3.98 -11.43 -13.14
CA GLU A 99 -5.35 -10.92 -12.93
C GLU A 99 -6.44 -11.96 -13.26
N ASP A 100 -6.17 -12.89 -14.18
CA ASP A 100 -7.17 -13.84 -14.68
C ASP A 100 -7.41 -15.08 -13.81
N SER A 101 -6.50 -15.45 -12.88
CA SER A 101 -6.81 -16.39 -11.78
C SER A 101 -5.66 -16.60 -10.79
N GLU A 102 -6.04 -16.88 -9.53
CA GLU A 102 -5.12 -17.42 -8.51
C GLU A 102 -4.45 -18.74 -8.97
N SER A 103 -5.13 -19.52 -9.81
CA SER A 103 -4.59 -20.78 -10.33
C SER A 103 -3.42 -20.59 -11.27
N LEU A 104 -3.48 -19.57 -12.13
CA LEU A 104 -2.40 -19.19 -13.03
C LEU A 104 -1.24 -18.60 -12.24
N SER A 105 -1.54 -17.76 -11.26
CA SER A 105 -0.53 -17.16 -10.38
C SER A 105 0.26 -18.20 -9.59
N ALA A 106 -0.43 -19.19 -9.00
CA ALA A 106 0.23 -20.29 -8.30
C ALA A 106 1.14 -21.09 -9.25
N LYS A 107 0.67 -21.41 -10.46
CA LYS A 107 1.48 -22.13 -11.47
C LYS A 107 2.72 -21.35 -11.88
N ALA A 108 2.58 -20.04 -12.12
CA ALA A 108 3.71 -19.18 -12.47
C ALA A 108 4.74 -19.13 -11.32
N ALA A 109 4.28 -18.94 -10.09
CA ALA A 109 5.17 -18.96 -8.93
C ALA A 109 5.86 -20.32 -8.72
N THR A 110 5.18 -21.44 -8.99
CA THR A 110 5.80 -22.77 -8.95
C THR A 110 6.88 -22.92 -10.04
N GLN A 111 6.62 -22.47 -11.27
CA GLN A 111 7.60 -22.54 -12.35
C GLN A 111 8.85 -21.69 -12.03
N GLU A 112 8.64 -20.48 -11.55
CA GLU A 112 9.73 -19.58 -11.16
C GLU A 112 10.48 -20.12 -9.93
N PHE A 113 9.76 -20.71 -8.98
CA PHE A 113 10.39 -21.43 -7.86
C PHE A 113 11.29 -22.55 -8.36
N GLU A 114 10.84 -23.39 -9.29
CA GLU A 114 11.65 -24.48 -9.83
C GLU A 114 12.89 -23.97 -10.57
N LEU A 115 12.76 -22.88 -11.34
CA LEU A 115 13.89 -22.24 -12.00
C LEU A 115 14.90 -21.70 -10.99
N LEU A 116 14.41 -20.99 -9.97
CA LEU A 116 15.25 -20.42 -8.92
C LEU A 116 15.95 -21.51 -8.10
N ASP A 117 15.24 -22.57 -7.73
CA ASP A 117 15.75 -23.68 -6.91
C ASP A 117 16.73 -24.58 -7.67
N LYS A 118 16.46 -24.90 -8.94
CA LYS A 118 17.26 -25.87 -9.70
C LYS A 118 18.36 -25.27 -10.55
N GLU A 119 18.14 -24.08 -11.11
CA GLU A 119 19.04 -23.51 -12.13
C GLU A 119 19.79 -22.27 -11.63
N ILE A 120 19.09 -21.34 -10.97
CA ILE A 120 19.68 -20.04 -10.62
C ILE A 120 20.40 -20.10 -9.27
N PHE A 121 19.81 -20.77 -8.27
CA PHE A 121 20.32 -20.86 -6.90
C PHE A 121 20.36 -22.31 -6.36
N PRO A 122 20.93 -23.28 -7.10
CA PRO A 122 21.02 -24.68 -6.64
C PRO A 122 21.81 -24.87 -5.34
N GLU A 123 22.60 -23.88 -4.94
CA GLU A 123 23.36 -23.87 -3.69
C GLU A 123 22.54 -23.46 -2.45
N PHE A 124 21.31 -22.96 -2.61
CA PHE A 124 20.50 -22.42 -1.51
C PHE A 124 19.19 -23.16 -1.33
N ARG A 125 18.63 -23.16 -0.12
CA ARG A 125 17.30 -23.71 0.13
C ARG A 125 16.25 -22.64 -0.16
N VAL A 126 15.47 -22.88 -1.20
CA VAL A 126 14.37 -22.04 -1.64
C VAL A 126 13.06 -22.60 -1.09
N GLY A 127 12.16 -21.74 -0.61
CA GLY A 127 10.78 -22.10 -0.29
C GLY A 127 9.78 -21.40 -1.19
N LEU A 128 8.61 -21.98 -1.37
CA LEU A 128 7.51 -21.42 -2.15
C LEU A 128 6.31 -21.12 -1.24
N LEU A 129 5.72 -19.94 -1.39
CA LEU A 129 4.50 -19.54 -0.70
C LEU A 129 3.51 -18.89 -1.67
N HIS A 130 2.33 -19.49 -1.82
CA HIS A 130 1.27 -18.93 -2.64
C HIS A 130 -0.12 -19.21 -2.05
N GLY A 131 -1.13 -18.46 -2.52
CA GLY A 131 -2.51 -18.52 -2.00
C GLY A 131 -3.12 -19.92 -1.91
N LYS A 132 -2.76 -20.83 -2.83
CA LYS A 132 -3.27 -22.20 -2.90
C LYS A 132 -2.74 -23.18 -1.85
N LEU A 133 -1.70 -22.84 -1.09
CA LEU A 133 -1.22 -23.70 -0.02
C LEU A 133 -2.24 -23.72 1.14
N GLY A 134 -2.37 -24.86 1.80
CA GLY A 134 -3.14 -24.96 3.05
C GLY A 134 -2.52 -24.07 4.13
N ASN A 135 -3.29 -23.64 5.13
CA ASN A 135 -2.77 -22.78 6.20
C ASN A 135 -1.60 -23.43 6.95
N ASP A 136 -1.70 -24.73 7.25
CA ASP A 136 -0.64 -25.49 7.92
C ASP A 136 0.66 -25.53 7.10
N GLU A 137 0.56 -25.64 5.76
CA GLU A 137 1.72 -25.62 4.86
C GLU A 137 2.35 -24.22 4.81
N LYS A 138 1.53 -23.17 4.75
CA LYS A 138 2.01 -21.77 4.80
C LYS A 138 2.77 -21.51 6.09
N ASP A 139 2.22 -21.94 7.22
CA ASP A 139 2.85 -21.78 8.52
C ASP A 139 4.15 -22.56 8.63
N ALA A 140 4.20 -23.78 8.12
CA ALA A 140 5.42 -24.59 8.09
C ALA A 140 6.53 -23.92 7.26
N VAL A 141 6.22 -23.47 6.03
CA VAL A 141 7.19 -22.76 5.17
C VAL A 141 7.67 -21.47 5.85
N MET A 142 6.77 -20.71 6.46
CA MET A 142 7.13 -19.48 7.18
C MET A 142 7.98 -19.75 8.42
N GLN A 143 7.75 -20.84 9.14
CA GLN A 143 8.62 -21.25 10.26
C GLN A 143 10.02 -21.65 9.79
N GLN A 144 10.13 -22.38 8.70
CA GLN A 144 11.42 -22.73 8.10
C GLN A 144 12.17 -21.48 7.62
N PHE A 145 11.46 -20.49 7.07
CA PHE A 145 12.06 -19.21 6.72
C PHE A 145 12.48 -18.43 7.97
N LYS A 146 11.61 -18.25 8.98
CA LYS A 146 11.98 -17.57 10.24
C LYS A 146 13.19 -18.16 10.94
N SER A 147 13.33 -19.49 10.92
CA SER A 147 14.42 -20.21 11.57
C SER A 147 15.73 -20.21 10.75
N GLY A 148 15.75 -19.57 9.58
CA GLY A 148 16.93 -19.55 8.70
C GLY A 148 17.18 -20.85 7.94
N GLN A 149 16.26 -21.81 8.01
CA GLN A 149 16.35 -23.04 7.23
C GLN A 149 16.22 -22.73 5.73
N LEU A 150 15.29 -21.87 5.35
CA LEU A 150 15.18 -21.36 3.98
C LEU A 150 15.93 -20.04 3.83
N GLN A 151 16.78 -19.91 2.82
CA GLN A 151 17.52 -18.67 2.55
C GLN A 151 16.73 -17.76 1.61
N ILE A 152 15.91 -18.33 0.72
CA ILE A 152 15.10 -17.60 -0.25
C ILE A 152 13.63 -18.01 -0.07
N LEU A 153 12.74 -17.04 0.01
CA LEU A 153 11.29 -17.27 -0.01
C LEU A 153 10.68 -16.68 -1.28
N VAL A 154 10.24 -17.56 -2.18
CA VAL A 154 9.48 -17.22 -3.38
C VAL A 154 8.02 -17.08 -3.01
N SER A 155 7.40 -15.95 -3.35
CA SER A 155 6.02 -15.64 -2.94
C SER A 155 5.20 -14.94 -4.01
N THR A 156 3.89 -15.21 -4.07
CA THR A 156 2.95 -14.31 -4.74
C THR A 156 2.42 -13.23 -3.78
N THR A 157 1.69 -12.25 -4.31
CA THR A 157 1.14 -11.13 -3.51
C THR A 157 -0.03 -11.52 -2.59
N VAL A 158 -0.55 -12.76 -2.69
CA VAL A 158 -1.62 -13.31 -1.81
C VAL A 158 -1.10 -13.62 -0.41
N VAL A 159 0.21 -13.53 -0.21
CA VAL A 159 0.75 -13.55 1.14
C VAL A 159 0.56 -12.15 1.67
N GLU A 160 -0.47 -11.99 2.50
CA GLU A 160 -0.40 -11.07 3.61
C GLU A 160 0.93 -11.36 4.33
N VAL A 161 2.01 -10.68 3.92
CA VAL A 161 3.34 -10.79 4.56
C VAL A 161 3.24 -10.09 5.91
N GLY A 162 2.38 -10.60 6.80
CA GLY A 162 2.18 -10.16 8.18
C GLY A 162 3.30 -10.65 9.10
N VAL A 163 4.34 -11.24 8.52
CA VAL A 163 5.46 -11.80 9.25
C VAL A 163 6.73 -11.08 8.83
N ASP A 164 7.19 -10.20 9.71
CA ASP A 164 8.51 -9.62 9.65
C ASP A 164 9.57 -10.67 10.05
N VAL A 165 10.60 -10.82 9.22
CA VAL A 165 11.80 -11.60 9.53
C VAL A 165 12.99 -10.63 9.57
N PRO A 166 13.50 -10.23 10.75
CA PRO A 166 14.58 -9.24 10.86
C PRO A 166 15.88 -9.60 10.12
N ASN A 167 16.10 -10.88 9.84
CA ASN A 167 17.26 -11.37 9.10
C ASN A 167 17.10 -11.32 7.57
N ALA A 168 15.88 -11.04 7.07
CA ALA A 168 15.62 -10.83 5.66
C ALA A 168 16.03 -9.40 5.27
N THR A 169 17.11 -9.28 4.51
CA THR A 169 17.69 -7.98 4.13
C THR A 169 17.40 -7.61 2.68
N VAL A 170 16.92 -8.55 1.86
CA VAL A 170 16.69 -8.30 0.42
C VAL A 170 15.24 -8.56 0.06
N MET A 171 14.62 -7.59 -0.59
CA MET A 171 13.31 -7.70 -1.24
C MET A 171 13.50 -7.59 -2.75
N ILE A 172 13.18 -8.64 -3.50
CA ILE A 172 13.17 -8.64 -4.97
C ILE A 172 11.73 -8.71 -5.41
N ILE A 173 11.33 -7.81 -6.30
CA ILE A 173 9.99 -7.76 -6.86
C ILE A 173 10.13 -7.91 -8.37
N GLU A 174 9.70 -9.06 -8.90
CA GLU A 174 9.62 -9.28 -10.34
C GLU A 174 8.44 -8.57 -10.95
N ASN A 175 8.58 -8.21 -12.23
CA ASN A 175 7.56 -7.51 -13.01
C ASN A 175 6.90 -6.39 -12.20
N ALA A 176 7.73 -5.55 -11.56
CA ALA A 176 7.31 -4.52 -10.62
C ALA A 176 6.31 -3.52 -11.25
N GLU A 177 6.31 -3.41 -12.59
CA GLU A 177 5.33 -2.61 -13.33
C GLU A 177 3.88 -3.05 -13.12
N ARG A 178 3.64 -4.29 -12.69
CA ARG A 178 2.30 -4.83 -12.42
C ARG A 178 1.75 -4.46 -11.04
N PHE A 179 2.57 -3.84 -10.19
CA PHE A 179 2.20 -3.41 -8.85
C PHE A 179 1.89 -1.91 -8.81
N GLY A 180 0.95 -1.52 -7.97
CA GLY A 180 0.79 -0.11 -7.57
C GLY A 180 1.95 0.36 -6.71
N LEU A 181 2.27 1.65 -6.74
CA LEU A 181 3.37 2.18 -5.93
C LEU A 181 3.12 1.98 -4.44
N SER A 182 1.86 2.09 -4.02
CA SER A 182 1.44 1.80 -2.64
C SER A 182 1.73 0.35 -2.22
N GLN A 183 1.55 -0.62 -3.14
CA GLN A 183 1.87 -2.03 -2.88
C GLN A 183 3.38 -2.26 -2.83
N LEU A 184 4.14 -1.65 -3.74
CA LEU A 184 5.61 -1.70 -3.73
C LEU A 184 6.17 -1.09 -2.45
N HIS A 185 5.56 -0.01 -1.95
CA HIS A 185 5.91 0.60 -0.67
C HIS A 185 5.73 -0.35 0.51
N GLN A 186 4.58 -1.03 0.58
CA GLN A 186 4.34 -2.03 1.62
C GLN A 186 5.35 -3.18 1.56
N LEU A 187 5.63 -3.71 0.36
CA LEU A 187 6.59 -4.79 0.16
C LEU A 187 8.00 -4.36 0.57
N ARG A 188 8.45 -3.18 0.14
CA ARG A 188 9.73 -2.59 0.57
C ARG A 188 9.82 -2.52 2.10
N GLY A 189 8.74 -2.12 2.77
CA GLY A 189 8.69 -1.99 4.23
C GLY A 189 8.79 -3.32 5.03
N ARG A 190 8.80 -4.48 4.36
CA ARG A 190 8.97 -5.80 4.99
C ARG A 190 10.43 -6.18 5.22
N VAL A 191 11.38 -5.45 4.65
CA VAL A 191 12.82 -5.56 4.95
C VAL A 191 13.30 -4.34 5.72
N GLY A 192 14.56 -4.35 6.19
CA GLY A 192 15.13 -3.23 6.96
C GLY A 192 14.63 -3.13 8.39
N ARG A 193 14.14 -4.24 8.96
CA ARG A 193 13.74 -4.35 10.38
C ARG A 193 14.86 -4.83 11.31
N GLY A 194 15.96 -5.35 10.75
CA GLY A 194 17.21 -5.61 11.48
C GLY A 194 18.21 -4.46 11.36
N GLY A 195 19.34 -4.55 12.08
CA GLY A 195 20.42 -3.56 12.01
C GLY A 195 21.34 -3.67 10.79
N HIS A 196 20.95 -4.44 9.78
CA HIS A 196 21.76 -4.69 8.59
C HIS A 196 21.21 -3.92 7.39
N GLN A 197 22.13 -3.40 6.56
CA GLN A 197 21.78 -2.73 5.32
C GLN A 197 20.85 -3.62 4.49
N SER A 198 19.68 -3.07 4.15
CA SER A 198 18.66 -3.77 3.39
C SER A 198 18.52 -3.18 1.99
N TYR A 199 18.08 -4.01 1.07
CA TYR A 199 17.99 -3.72 -0.36
C TYR A 199 16.59 -4.07 -0.87
N CYS A 200 16.03 -3.19 -1.71
CA CYS A 200 14.81 -3.45 -2.45
C CYS A 200 15.11 -3.32 -3.93
N VAL A 201 14.92 -4.39 -4.70
CA VAL A 201 15.17 -4.41 -6.13
C VAL A 201 13.85 -4.60 -6.87
N LEU A 202 13.53 -3.64 -7.72
CA LEU A 202 12.36 -3.65 -8.59
C LEU A 202 12.84 -4.10 -9.98
N LEU A 203 12.55 -5.35 -10.34
CA LEU A 203 12.82 -5.85 -11.67
C LEU A 203 11.63 -5.52 -12.59
N SER A 204 11.93 -4.92 -13.74
CA SER A 204 10.93 -4.65 -14.77
C SER A 204 11.44 -5.02 -16.16
N ASP A 205 10.61 -5.75 -16.90
CA ASP A 205 10.84 -6.04 -18.31
C ASP A 205 10.20 -4.96 -19.22
N SER A 206 9.49 -3.98 -18.65
CA SER A 206 8.90 -2.87 -19.39
C SER A 206 9.98 -1.98 -20.02
N ALA A 207 9.68 -1.45 -21.20
CA ALA A 207 10.51 -0.46 -21.89
C ALA A 207 9.86 0.93 -21.99
N THR A 208 8.65 1.08 -21.45
CA THR A 208 7.91 2.34 -21.50
C THR A 208 8.48 3.34 -20.51
N GLN A 209 8.78 4.55 -20.97
CA GLN A 209 9.34 5.60 -20.12
C GLN A 209 8.43 5.93 -18.92
N GLU A 210 7.12 6.01 -19.16
CA GLU A 210 6.10 6.22 -18.11
C GLU A 210 6.20 5.20 -16.96
N THR A 211 6.31 3.92 -17.30
CA THR A 211 6.49 2.84 -16.31
C THR A 211 7.78 3.01 -15.52
N LEU A 212 8.86 3.40 -16.18
CA LEU A 212 10.16 3.58 -15.53
C LEU A 212 10.19 4.81 -14.63
N ASP A 213 9.61 5.91 -15.09
CA ASP A 213 9.46 7.13 -14.31
C ASP A 213 8.62 6.85 -13.05
N ARG A 214 7.52 6.11 -13.21
CA ARG A 214 6.69 5.63 -12.11
C ARG A 214 7.51 4.81 -11.11
N LEU A 215 8.23 3.78 -11.55
CA LEU A 215 9.05 2.95 -10.66
C LEU A 215 10.20 3.75 -10.02
N SER A 216 10.75 4.76 -10.69
CA SER A 216 11.83 5.59 -10.16
C SER A 216 11.43 6.42 -8.94
N ILE A 217 10.12 6.66 -8.73
CA ILE A 217 9.60 7.29 -7.52
C ILE A 217 10.00 6.47 -6.28
N MET A 218 10.01 5.13 -6.38
CA MET A 218 10.41 4.25 -5.29
C MET A 218 11.90 4.34 -4.95
N GLU A 219 12.76 4.74 -5.91
CA GLU A 219 14.18 4.99 -5.67
C GLU A 219 14.41 6.35 -5.01
N ARG A 220 13.62 7.36 -5.41
CA ARG A 220 13.81 8.76 -4.99
C ARG A 220 13.21 9.04 -3.62
N SER A 221 12.09 8.41 -3.27
CA SER A 221 11.39 8.68 -2.03
C SER A 221 11.25 7.45 -1.14
N THR A 222 11.50 7.65 0.15
CA THR A 222 11.12 6.71 1.20
C THR A 222 9.82 7.11 1.90
N ASN A 223 9.30 8.31 1.62
CA ASN A 223 8.09 8.82 2.24
C ASN A 223 6.87 8.18 1.61
N GLY A 224 6.13 7.42 2.42
CA GLY A 224 4.94 6.76 1.95
C GLY A 224 3.87 7.72 1.41
N PHE A 225 3.69 8.91 2.00
CA PHE A 225 2.67 9.86 1.56
C PHE A 225 2.98 10.41 0.18
N GLU A 226 4.23 10.80 -0.07
CA GLU A 226 4.69 11.26 -1.38
C GLU A 226 4.49 10.15 -2.42
N ILE A 227 4.83 8.90 -2.07
CA ILE A 227 4.60 7.75 -2.95
C ILE A 227 3.11 7.57 -3.27
N ALA A 228 2.24 7.67 -2.27
CA ALA A 228 0.80 7.51 -2.45
C ALA A 228 0.20 8.65 -3.28
N GLU A 229 0.64 9.89 -3.07
CA GLU A 229 0.22 11.06 -3.87
C GLU A 229 0.61 10.90 -5.33
N GLN A 230 1.82 10.45 -5.62
CA GLN A 230 2.24 10.15 -6.98
C GLN A 230 1.48 8.96 -7.59
N ASP A 231 1.18 7.92 -6.80
CA ASP A 231 0.36 6.78 -7.24
C ASP A 231 -1.05 7.25 -7.63
N LEU A 232 -1.65 8.15 -6.85
CA LEU A 232 -2.95 8.75 -7.10
C LEU A 232 -2.93 9.65 -8.35
N ALA A 233 -1.89 10.48 -8.51
CA ALA A 233 -1.72 11.34 -9.68
C ALA A 233 -1.63 10.55 -10.99
N ILE A 234 -0.96 9.39 -10.96
CA ILE A 234 -0.78 8.52 -12.13
C ILE A 234 -2.06 7.72 -12.44
N ARG A 235 -2.72 7.16 -11.42
CA ARG A 235 -3.90 6.30 -11.60
C ARG A 235 -5.21 7.07 -11.76
N GLY A 236 -5.25 8.32 -11.30
CA GLY A 236 -6.46 9.09 -11.14
C GLY A 236 -7.31 8.63 -9.94
N PRO A 237 -8.19 9.49 -9.42
CA PRO A 237 -8.96 9.23 -8.20
C PRO A 237 -10.00 8.09 -8.34
N GLY A 238 -10.42 7.76 -9.56
CA GLY A 238 -11.46 6.76 -9.83
C GLY A 238 -11.05 5.31 -9.54
N ASP A 239 -9.77 4.95 -9.72
CA ASP A 239 -9.29 3.57 -9.53
C ASP A 239 -8.97 3.25 -8.06
N PHE A 240 -8.63 4.25 -7.24
CA PHE A 240 -8.25 4.05 -5.84
C PHE A 240 -9.45 3.64 -4.94
N LEU A 241 -10.67 3.98 -5.36
CA LEU A 241 -11.90 3.76 -4.58
C LEU A 241 -12.46 2.34 -4.69
N GLY A 242 -11.84 1.49 -5.51
CA GLY A 242 -12.20 0.08 -5.64
C GLY A 242 -13.52 -0.08 -6.40
N THR A 243 -13.42 -0.74 -7.56
CA THR A 243 -14.52 -0.97 -8.53
C THR A 243 -15.06 0.30 -9.16
N ARG A 244 -15.41 0.19 -10.46
CA ARG A 244 -16.35 1.09 -11.16
C ARG A 244 -17.69 1.11 -10.41
N GLN A 245 -17.74 1.71 -9.23
CA GLN A 245 -18.96 2.01 -8.52
C GLN A 245 -19.56 3.20 -9.25
N SER A 246 -20.33 2.85 -10.27
CA SER A 246 -21.56 3.54 -10.65
C SER A 246 -22.17 4.25 -9.44
N GLY A 247 -21.93 5.56 -9.31
CA GLY A 247 -22.55 6.38 -8.27
C GLY A 247 -21.67 7.44 -7.62
N LEU A 248 -20.35 7.41 -7.76
CA LEU A 248 -19.51 8.55 -7.39
C LEU A 248 -19.60 9.60 -8.51
N PRO A 249 -20.08 10.83 -8.24
CA PRO A 249 -19.99 11.90 -9.22
C PRO A 249 -18.51 12.08 -9.57
N GLU A 250 -18.19 12.14 -10.86
CA GLU A 250 -16.96 12.83 -11.26
C GLU A 250 -17.02 14.21 -10.62
N PHE A 251 -15.99 14.61 -9.87
CA PHE A 251 -15.96 15.94 -9.27
C PHE A 251 -16.20 16.97 -10.38
N LEU A 252 -17.34 17.66 -10.33
CA LEU A 252 -17.76 18.54 -11.43
C LEU A 252 -16.84 19.77 -11.56
N LEU A 253 -16.09 20.10 -10.50
CA LEU A 253 -15.37 21.36 -10.33
C LEU A 253 -13.97 21.26 -9.71
N ALA A 254 -13.58 20.13 -9.12
CA ALA A 254 -12.31 20.02 -8.38
C ALA A 254 -11.55 18.73 -8.69
N ASP A 255 -10.30 18.85 -9.13
CA ASP A 255 -9.38 17.71 -9.17
C ASP A 255 -8.72 17.59 -7.80
N LEU A 256 -9.02 16.49 -7.10
CA LEU A 256 -8.55 16.26 -5.73
C LEU A 256 -7.02 16.31 -5.58
N VAL A 257 -6.29 16.06 -6.66
CA VAL A 257 -4.83 16.04 -6.68
C VAL A 257 -4.29 17.44 -6.91
N THR A 258 -4.83 18.20 -7.86
CA THR A 258 -4.32 19.54 -8.20
C THR A 258 -4.86 20.64 -7.30
N ASP A 259 -6.07 20.48 -6.75
CA ASP A 259 -6.76 21.53 -5.98
C ASP A 259 -6.59 21.36 -4.46
N TYR A 260 -5.60 20.57 -4.04
CA TYR A 260 -5.32 20.28 -2.63
C TYR A 260 -5.26 21.53 -1.76
N ASP A 261 -4.45 22.51 -2.18
CA ASP A 261 -4.20 23.71 -1.39
C ASP A 261 -5.49 24.51 -1.19
N ILE A 262 -6.31 24.61 -2.23
CA ILE A 262 -7.61 25.29 -2.20
C ILE A 262 -8.59 24.54 -1.27
N LEU A 263 -8.64 23.21 -1.35
CA LEU A 263 -9.48 22.38 -0.49
C LEU A 263 -9.03 22.46 0.98
N ALA A 264 -7.73 22.50 1.25
CA ALA A 264 -7.18 22.63 2.59
C ALA A 264 -7.52 24.01 3.20
N GLU A 265 -7.37 25.10 2.43
CA GLU A 265 -7.76 26.44 2.86
C GLU A 265 -9.28 26.54 3.12
N ALA A 266 -10.10 25.99 2.22
CA ALA A 266 -11.56 25.96 2.40
C ALA A 266 -11.96 25.20 3.68
N ARG A 267 -11.30 24.08 4.00
CA ARG A 267 -11.52 23.34 5.24
C ARG A 267 -11.16 24.16 6.47
N GLN A 268 -10.00 24.82 6.47
CA GLN A 268 -9.57 25.65 7.60
C GLN A 268 -10.55 26.80 7.83
N ALA A 269 -11.00 27.46 6.76
CA ALA A 269 -12.02 28.51 6.84
C ALA A 269 -13.34 27.97 7.41
N ALA A 270 -13.81 26.81 6.94
CA ALA A 270 -15.02 26.18 7.46
C ALA A 270 -14.90 25.82 8.94
N GLN A 271 -13.76 25.26 9.38
CA GLN A 271 -13.52 24.96 10.80
C GLN A 271 -13.49 26.23 11.66
N ALA A 272 -12.87 27.31 11.17
CA ALA A 272 -12.85 28.59 11.86
C ALA A 272 -14.26 29.19 12.00
N ILE A 273 -15.10 29.06 10.97
CA ILE A 273 -16.50 29.49 11.02
C ILE A 273 -17.26 28.66 12.05
N VAL A 274 -17.18 27.33 12.02
CA VAL A 274 -17.96 26.46 12.93
C VAL A 274 -17.50 26.57 14.39
N ALA A 275 -16.27 27.01 14.64
CA ALA A 275 -15.74 27.25 15.98
C ALA A 275 -16.37 28.46 16.69
N ASP A 276 -17.01 29.37 15.96
CA ASP A 276 -17.77 30.49 16.51
C ASP A 276 -19.18 30.00 16.93
N GLU A 277 -19.56 30.13 18.21
CA GLU A 277 -20.86 29.64 18.70
C GLU A 277 -22.07 30.25 17.95
N ASP A 278 -21.92 31.48 17.43
CA ASP A 278 -22.97 32.21 16.73
C ASP A 278 -22.91 32.10 15.20
N TRP A 279 -22.03 31.24 14.66
CA TRP A 279 -21.82 31.13 13.20
C TRP A 279 -23.10 30.89 12.40
N ARG A 280 -24.08 30.19 12.99
CA ARG A 280 -25.38 29.90 12.36
C ARG A 280 -26.25 31.15 12.17
N GLN A 281 -26.07 32.16 13.01
CA GLN A 281 -26.75 33.45 12.92
C GLN A 281 -25.99 34.37 11.96
N THR A 282 -24.66 34.31 11.99
CA THR A 282 -23.76 35.10 11.12
C THR A 282 -23.86 34.66 9.66
N TYR A 283 -24.03 33.35 9.42
CA TYR A 283 -24.11 32.74 8.09
C TYR A 283 -25.39 31.91 7.92
N PRO A 284 -26.57 32.55 7.82
CA PRO A 284 -27.86 31.86 7.78
C PRO A 284 -28.04 30.98 6.53
N GLU A 285 -27.42 31.36 5.40
CA GLU A 285 -27.43 30.56 4.17
C GLU A 285 -26.67 29.23 4.35
N LEU A 286 -25.49 29.27 4.98
CA LEU A 286 -24.71 28.06 5.31
C LEU A 286 -25.43 27.20 6.34
N SER A 287 -26.05 27.82 7.34
CA SER A 287 -26.87 27.10 8.32
C SER A 287 -28.05 26.40 7.65
N GLY A 288 -28.69 27.01 6.65
CA GLY A 288 -29.81 26.43 5.90
C GLY A 288 -29.44 25.22 5.05
N LEU A 289 -28.20 25.18 4.54
CA LEU A 289 -27.65 24.03 3.83
C LEU A 289 -27.41 22.84 4.77
N MET A 290 -26.96 23.07 6.01
CA MET A 290 -26.72 21.98 6.98
C MET A 290 -28.00 21.36 7.55
N THR A 291 -29.12 22.09 7.59
CA THR A 291 -30.42 21.57 8.07
C THR A 291 -31.17 20.76 7.02
N HIS A 292 -30.77 20.80 5.75
CA HIS A 292 -31.34 19.93 4.73
C HIS A 292 -30.90 18.49 4.99
N SER A 293 -31.88 17.59 5.16
CA SER A 293 -31.69 16.14 5.34
C SER A 293 -31.06 15.43 4.14
N ALA A 294 -30.58 16.19 3.15
CA ALA A 294 -29.90 15.68 1.97
C ALA A 294 -28.48 15.19 2.32
N PHE A 295 -27.85 15.68 3.39
CA PHE A 295 -26.45 15.39 3.70
C PHE A 295 -26.30 14.39 4.86
N GLN A 296 -26.51 13.11 4.56
CA GLN A 296 -26.21 12.01 5.49
C GLN A 296 -24.75 11.56 5.41
N THR A 297 -24.04 11.94 4.34
CA THR A 297 -22.63 11.67 4.09
C THR A 297 -21.93 12.89 3.46
N PRO A 298 -20.59 13.02 3.58
CA PRO A 298 -19.82 14.05 2.88
C PRO A 298 -20.01 14.04 1.34
N LEU A 299 -20.51 12.92 0.80
CA LEU A 299 -20.76 12.69 -0.62
C LEU A 299 -22.03 13.33 -1.16
N ASP A 300 -22.98 13.67 -0.30
CA ASP A 300 -24.26 14.23 -0.73
C ASP A 300 -24.11 15.66 -1.25
N PHE A 301 -23.03 16.36 -0.89
CA PHE A 301 -22.67 17.66 -1.47
C PHE A 301 -22.25 17.56 -2.93
N MET A 302 -21.83 16.37 -3.38
CA MET A 302 -21.33 16.14 -4.73
C MET A 302 -22.42 15.71 -5.71
N THR A 303 -23.61 15.34 -5.22
CA THR A 303 -24.77 14.89 -6.02
C THR A 303 -25.89 15.92 -6.10
N ALA A 304 -25.87 16.96 -5.26
CA ALA A 304 -26.87 18.02 -5.25
C ALA A 304 -26.62 19.01 -6.40
N GLY A 305 -27.04 18.62 -7.60
CA GLY A 305 -27.37 19.53 -8.71
C GLY A 305 -28.85 19.85 -8.74
#